data_AF-A0AA40G9I3-F1
#
_entry.id   AF-A0AA40G9I3-F1
#
_cell.length_a   1.000
_cell.length_b   1.000
_cell.length_c   1.000
_cell.angle_alpha   90.00
_cell.angle_beta   90.00
_cell.angle_gamma   90.00
#
_symmetry.space_group_name_H-M   'P 1'
#
loop_
_entity.id
_entity.type
_entity.pdbx_description
1 polymer ?
#
loop_
_entity_poly.entity_id
_entity_poly.type
_entity_poly.pdbx_seq_one_letter_code
_entity_poly.pdbx_strand_id
1 'polypeptide(L)'
;MARQQSNESGEVFDTGNYVLNTLYYINKLNESVNPEAIKCLERKQQEELQRLSAGAQLEDQQGCEISWDSLLCWPRTPPATLATLPCFEELNGIRYDSSRE
;
A
#
# COMPACT_ATOMS: atom_id res chain seq x y z
N MET A 1 9.84 27.47 -34.06
CA MET A 1 9.10 28.33 -33.11
C MET A 1 8.36 27.42 -32.15
N ALA A 2 8.82 27.29 -30.92
CA ALA A 2 8.02 26.74 -29.83
C ALA A 2 8.50 27.43 -28.55
N ARG A 3 7.61 28.20 -27.93
CA ARG A 3 7.86 28.94 -26.70
C ARG A 3 6.63 28.74 -25.81
N GLN A 4 6.90 28.40 -24.54
CA GLN A 4 6.14 28.55 -23.27
C GLN A 4 6.54 27.33 -22.42
N GLN A 5 7.35 27.42 -21.36
CA GLN A 5 7.21 28.09 -20.04
C GLN A 5 5.92 27.77 -19.30
N SER A 6 5.99 26.87 -18.31
CA SER A 6 5.24 26.96 -17.05
C SER A 6 5.84 26.02 -15.99
N ASN A 7 6.64 26.58 -15.09
CA ASN A 7 6.88 25.97 -13.78
C ASN A 7 5.64 26.22 -12.90
N GLU A 8 4.84 25.19 -12.62
CA GLU A 8 4.21 24.89 -11.33
C GLU A 8 3.43 23.57 -11.47
N SER A 9 3.80 22.56 -10.69
CA SER A 9 3.02 21.33 -10.43
C SER A 9 2.57 20.50 -11.65
N GLY A 10 3.48 19.66 -12.18
CA GLY A 10 3.10 18.56 -13.08
C GLY A 10 3.75 18.55 -14.47
N GLU A 11 5.05 18.87 -14.58
CA GLU A 11 5.76 18.69 -15.85
C GLU A 11 6.14 17.21 -16.08
N VAL A 12 5.65 16.65 -17.19
CA VAL A 12 6.21 15.43 -17.79
C VAL A 12 7.59 15.80 -18.32
N PHE A 13 8.64 15.43 -17.57
CA PHE A 13 10.02 15.57 -18.02
C PHE A 13 10.28 14.53 -19.12
N ASP A 14 10.13 14.94 -20.38
CA ASP A 14 10.51 14.13 -21.54
C ASP A 14 11.88 14.58 -22.06
N THR A 15 12.92 13.85 -21.66
CA THR A 15 14.30 14.09 -22.08
C THR A 15 14.55 13.74 -23.56
N GLY A 16 13.54 13.25 -24.30
CA GLY A 16 13.69 12.68 -25.65
C GLY A 16 14.49 11.37 -25.68
N ASN A 17 15.03 10.96 -24.53
CA ASN A 17 15.75 9.72 -24.30
C ASN A 17 14.90 8.82 -23.41
N TYR A 18 14.38 7.75 -23.99
CA TYR A 18 13.53 6.78 -23.30
C TYR A 18 14.16 6.21 -22.02
N VAL A 19 15.48 5.97 -22.03
CA VAL A 19 16.20 5.42 -20.88
C VAL A 19 16.22 6.42 -19.72
N LEU A 20 16.54 7.69 -20.01
CA LEU A 20 16.56 8.73 -18.98
C LEU A 20 15.17 8.99 -18.37
N ASN A 21 14.13 9.00 -19.21
CA ASN A 21 12.75 9.10 -18.70
C ASN A 21 12.41 7.91 -17.80
N THR A 22 12.75 6.69 -18.24
CA THR A 22 12.50 5.48 -17.45
C THR A 22 13.22 5.54 -16.11
N LEU A 23 14.50 5.91 -16.07
CA LEU A 23 15.27 6.05 -14.84
C LEU A 23 14.71 7.14 -13.92
N TYR A 24 14.26 8.27 -14.47
CA TYR A 24 13.61 9.32 -13.70
C TYR A 24 12.33 8.81 -13.00
N TYR A 25 11.47 8.10 -13.74
CA TYR A 25 10.27 7.50 -13.15
C TYR A 25 10.59 6.42 -12.13
N ILE A 26 11.60 5.56 -12.39
CA ILE A 26 12.05 4.56 -11.41
C ILE A 26 12.50 5.24 -10.12
N ASN A 27 13.29 6.32 -10.21
CA ASN A 27 13.77 7.02 -9.02
C ASN A 27 12.61 7.68 -8.25
N LYS A 28 11.70 8.35 -8.95
CA LYS A 28 10.48 8.92 -8.37
C LYS A 28 9.63 7.85 -7.67
N LEU A 29 9.47 6.68 -8.29
CA LEU A 29 8.77 5.56 -7.67
C LEU A 29 9.49 5.07 -6.43
N ASN A 30 10.82 4.94 -6.49
CA ASN A 30 11.65 4.53 -5.37
C ASN A 30 11.51 5.47 -4.15
N GLU A 31 11.42 6.79 -4.37
CA GLU A 31 11.13 7.77 -3.32
C GLU A 31 9.73 7.59 -2.69
N SER A 32 8.77 7.12 -3.48
CA SER A 32 7.40 6.86 -3.02
C SER A 32 7.20 5.47 -2.39
N VAL A 33 8.23 4.61 -2.38
CA VAL A 33 8.12 3.24 -1.86
C VAL A 33 7.88 3.26 -0.35
N ASN A 34 6.77 2.65 0.06
CA ASN A 34 6.53 2.30 1.46
C ASN A 34 6.88 0.81 1.67
N PRO A 35 7.95 0.48 2.42
CA PRO A 35 8.37 -0.90 2.60
C PRO A 35 7.35 -1.74 3.37
N GLU A 36 6.59 -1.15 4.29
CA GLU A 36 5.55 -1.87 5.05
C GLU A 36 4.35 -2.21 4.18
N ALA A 37 3.98 -1.32 3.26
CA ALA A 37 2.97 -1.59 2.24
C ALA A 37 3.40 -2.77 1.33
N ILE A 38 4.67 -2.80 0.91
CA ILE A 38 5.20 -3.88 0.09
C ILE A 38 5.17 -5.21 0.85
N LYS A 39 5.67 -5.26 2.09
CA LYS A 39 5.60 -6.46 2.92
C LYS A 39 4.15 -6.97 3.09
N CYS A 40 3.20 -6.04 3.22
CA CYS A 40 1.79 -6.39 3.30
C CYS A 40 1.28 -7.07 2.02
N LEU A 41 1.63 -6.50 0.86
CA LEU A 41 1.29 -7.05 -0.45
C LEU A 41 1.92 -8.42 -0.67
N GLU A 42 3.19 -8.60 -0.30
CA GLU A 42 3.87 -9.89 -0.36
C GLU A 42 3.15 -10.95 0.46
N ARG A 43 2.74 -10.60 1.70
CA ARG A 43 1.98 -11.50 2.57
C ARG A 43 0.64 -11.89 1.95
N LYS A 44 -0.10 -10.92 1.38
CA LYS A 44 -1.34 -11.18 0.65
C LYS A 44 -1.12 -12.18 -0.49
N GLN A 45 -0.10 -11.97 -1.32
CA GLN A 45 0.22 -12.85 -2.45
C GLN A 45 0.57 -14.27 -1.98
N GLN A 46 1.41 -14.40 -0.95
CA GLN A 46 1.79 -15.70 -0.41
C GLN A 46 0.58 -16.49 0.09
N GLU A 47 -0.35 -15.83 0.79
CA GLU A 47 -1.55 -16.49 1.29
C GLU A 47 -2.48 -16.94 0.15
N GLU A 48 -2.67 -16.11 -0.87
CA GLU A 48 -3.46 -16.49 -2.06
C GLU A 48 -2.84 -17.68 -2.81
N LEU A 49 -1.51 -17.70 -2.97
CA LEU A 49 -0.78 -18.83 -3.54
C LEU A 49 -0.98 -20.12 -2.74
N GLN A 50 -0.92 -20.04 -1.40
CA GLN A 50 -1.15 -21.19 -0.52
C GLN A 50 -2.58 -21.72 -0.61
N ARG A 51 -3.57 -20.85 -0.79
CA ARG A 51 -4.98 -21.26 -0.91
C ARG A 51 -5.29 -21.90 -2.25
N LEU A 52 -4.74 -21.35 -3.32
CA LEU A 52 -4.82 -21.94 -4.66
C LEU A 52 -4.19 -23.33 -4.68
N SER A 53 -3.03 -23.51 -4.03
CA SER A 53 -2.37 -24.82 -3.96
C SER A 53 -3.12 -25.83 -3.09
N ALA A 54 -3.82 -25.37 -2.04
CA ALA A 54 -4.67 -26.20 -1.20
C ALA A 54 -6.04 -26.55 -1.81
N GLY A 55 -6.36 -26.03 -3.01
CA GLY A 55 -7.65 -26.27 -3.67
C GLY A 55 -8.84 -25.58 -2.99
N ALA A 56 -8.61 -24.46 -2.30
CA ALA A 56 -9.65 -23.73 -1.57
C ALA A 56 -10.78 -23.27 -2.52
N GLN A 57 -12.02 -23.63 -2.19
CA GLN A 57 -13.22 -23.24 -2.95
C GLN A 57 -13.70 -21.83 -2.60
N LEU A 58 -14.59 -21.27 -3.43
CA LEU A 58 -15.14 -19.91 -3.31
C LEU A 58 -15.88 -19.64 -1.98
N GLU A 59 -16.44 -20.68 -1.36
CA GLU A 59 -17.08 -20.59 -0.04
C GLU A 59 -16.09 -20.36 1.11
N ASP A 60 -14.84 -20.73 0.91
CA ASP A 60 -13.78 -20.60 1.90
C ASP A 60 -13.24 -19.15 2.00
N GLN A 61 -13.74 -18.24 1.15
CA GLN A 61 -13.37 -16.81 1.08
C GLN A 61 -14.16 -15.92 2.06
N GLN A 62 -14.94 -16.51 2.96
CA GLN A 62 -15.73 -15.74 3.91
C GLN A 62 -14.80 -15.04 4.91
N GLY A 63 -14.95 -13.73 5.05
CA GLY A 63 -14.14 -12.89 5.95
C GLY A 63 -13.47 -11.72 5.24
N CYS A 64 -12.66 -10.97 5.98
CA CYS A 64 -11.83 -9.91 5.41
C CYS A 64 -10.52 -10.51 4.90
N GLU A 65 -10.08 -10.14 3.70
CA GLU A 65 -8.75 -10.48 3.19
C GLU A 65 -7.64 -9.68 3.88
N ILE A 66 -6.39 -10.06 3.65
CA ILE A 66 -5.26 -9.16 3.96
C ILE A 66 -5.43 -7.85 3.19
N SER A 67 -5.29 -6.73 3.90
CA SER A 67 -5.44 -5.39 3.34
C SER A 67 -4.47 -4.40 3.97
N TRP A 68 -4.02 -3.44 3.17
CA TRP A 68 -3.20 -2.31 3.60
C TRP A 68 -4.06 -1.05 3.63
N ASP A 69 -4.13 -0.38 4.78
CA ASP A 69 -4.95 0.83 4.96
C ASP A 69 -4.13 2.14 4.88
N SER A 70 -2.87 2.08 4.43
CA SER A 70 -1.88 3.17 4.46
C SER A 70 -1.13 3.35 5.77
N LEU A 71 -1.43 2.56 6.80
CA LEU A 71 -0.77 2.62 8.10
C LEU A 71 -0.45 1.22 8.68
N LEU A 72 -1.43 0.31 8.68
CA LEU A 72 -1.36 -1.05 9.19
C LEU A 72 -1.70 -2.07 8.11
N CYS A 73 -1.04 -3.23 8.21
CA CYS A 73 -1.37 -4.39 7.39
C CYS A 73 -2.35 -5.31 8.13
N TRP A 74 -3.63 -5.18 7.81
CA TRP A 74 -4.70 -6.00 8.38
C TRP A 74 -4.57 -7.46 7.93
N PRO A 75 -4.66 -8.43 8.86
CA PRO A 75 -4.58 -9.85 8.51
C PRO A 75 -5.91 -10.35 7.94
N ARG A 76 -5.88 -11.52 7.26
CA ARG A 76 -7.13 -12.22 6.95
C ARG A 76 -7.88 -12.50 8.25
N THR A 77 -9.14 -12.08 8.30
CA THR A 77 -9.96 -12.11 9.51
C THR A 77 -11.28 -12.84 9.23
N PRO A 78 -11.55 -13.98 9.89
CA PRO A 78 -12.79 -14.71 9.70
C PRO A 78 -14.04 -13.88 10.05
N PRO A 79 -15.22 -14.25 9.52
CA PRO A 79 -16.47 -13.58 9.85
C PRO A 79 -16.74 -13.60 11.35
N ALA A 80 -17.29 -12.51 11.88
CA ALA A 80 -17.65 -12.38 13.29
C ALA A 80 -16.47 -12.62 14.28
N THR A 81 -15.23 -12.38 13.84
CA THR A 81 -14.04 -12.42 14.70
C THR A 81 -13.35 -11.06 14.75
N LEU A 82 -12.53 -10.86 15.79
CA LEU A 82 -11.82 -9.60 16.02
C LEU A 82 -10.37 -9.70 15.52
N ALA A 83 -10.00 -8.81 14.60
CA ALA A 83 -8.61 -8.56 14.28
C ALA A 83 -7.97 -7.70 15.37
N THR A 84 -6.87 -8.15 15.95
CA THR A 84 -6.09 -7.40 16.94
C THR A 84 -4.70 -7.13 16.38
N LEU A 85 -4.31 -5.87 16.28
CA LEU A 85 -3.00 -5.42 15.86
C LEU A 85 -2.35 -4.62 17.00
N PRO A 86 -1.02 -4.72 17.18
CA PRO A 86 -0.34 -3.90 18.17
C PRO A 86 -0.48 -2.41 17.83
N CYS A 87 -0.61 -1.57 18.86
CA CYS A 87 -0.52 -0.13 18.70
C CYS A 87 0.92 0.28 18.33
N PHE A 88 1.06 1.41 17.63
CA PHE A 88 2.35 2.04 17.40
C PHE A 88 2.95 2.53 18.71
N GLU A 89 4.21 2.17 18.96
CA GLU A 89 4.92 2.65 20.15
C GLU A 89 5.06 4.17 20.13
N GLU A 90 5.18 4.76 18.95
CA GLU A 90 5.31 6.19 18.70
C GLU A 90 4.05 6.98 19.11
N LEU A 91 2.89 6.32 19.14
CA LEU A 91 1.62 6.95 19.52
C LEU A 91 1.25 6.71 20.99
N ASN A 92 2.10 6.00 21.75
CA ASN A 92 1.84 5.69 23.14
C ASN A 92 1.85 6.98 24.00
N GLY A 93 0.73 7.26 24.67
CA GLY A 93 0.58 8.44 25.52
C GLY A 93 0.04 9.69 24.80
N ILE A 94 -0.23 9.62 23.49
CA ILE A 94 -0.93 10.69 22.78
C ILE A 94 -2.41 10.67 23.19
N ARG A 95 -2.93 11.82 23.62
CA ARG A 95 -4.36 11.97 23.96
C ARG A 95 -5.15 12.26 22.70
N TYR A 96 -6.10 11.39 22.37
CA TYR A 96 -7.09 11.64 21.33
C TYR A 96 -8.21 12.55 21.88
N ASP A 97 -8.63 13.53 21.09
CA ASP A 97 -9.83 14.32 21.39
C ASP A 97 -11.06 13.46 21.13
N SER A 98 -11.71 13.02 22.21
CA SER A 98 -12.93 12.18 22.21
C SER A 98 -14.21 12.99 22.42
N SER A 99 -14.13 14.33 22.34
CA SER A 99 -15.30 15.20 22.58
C SER A 99 -16.38 15.15 21.48
N ARG A 100 -16.18 14.33 20.44
CA ARG A 100 -17.02 14.27 19.23
C ARG A 100 -17.48 12.86 18.84
N GLU A 101 -17.41 11.91 19.77
CA GLU A 101 -17.99 10.56 19.60
C GLU A 101 -19.52 10.59 19.65
#